data_AF-A0A2G5SQZ3-F1
#
_entry.id   AF-A0A2G5SQZ3-F1
#
_cell.length_a   1.000
_cell.length_b   1.000
_cell.length_c   1.000
_cell.angle_alpha   90.00
_cell.angle_beta   90.00
_cell.angle_gamma   90.00
#
_symmetry.space_group_name_H-M   'P 1'
#
loop_
_entity.id
_entity.type
_entity.pdbx_description
1 polymer ?
#
loop_
_entity_poly.entity_id
_entity_poly.type
_entity_poly.pdbx_seq_one_letter_code
_entity_poly.pdbx_strand_id
1 'polypeptide(L)'
;MSVNGNTRSPDTRRTYQYSALGATGPTFLMSMSWEEMMSSYAVDGVVTISVTVEILRVVGIERQILRNFDESTKDISDLVLKVEDKKFYVSRLFLAGQSPVFKAMFLGSFEESKKDEVVLKDTSAPGFQIFLELLHGEQSIEDETVNGILTLADKYNTTAVRTQLETFLIRDSRKSTREKLKLAKIYNFNRLKNKCLTGIKTMNDIRDCLAGNLSDMDQSVVSALLQKAVTFNQK
;
A
#
# COMPACT_ATOMS: atom_id res chain seq x y z
N MET A 1 27.98 -23.78 -42.29
CA MET A 1 28.93 -24.63 -41.55
C MET A 1 28.76 -24.31 -40.08
N SER A 2 28.54 -25.34 -39.26
CA SER A 2 28.30 -25.22 -37.81
C SER A 2 29.55 -24.68 -37.12
N VAL A 3 29.36 -23.70 -36.24
CA VAL A 3 30.28 -23.48 -35.12
C VAL A 3 29.43 -23.40 -33.85
N ASN A 4 29.34 -24.53 -33.17
CA ASN A 4 29.03 -24.61 -31.76
C ASN A 4 30.01 -23.69 -31.00
N GLY A 5 29.51 -22.57 -30.49
CA GLY A 5 30.26 -21.67 -29.61
C GLY A 5 29.49 -21.52 -28.30
N ASN A 6 29.89 -22.27 -27.27
CA ASN A 6 29.46 -22.03 -25.90
C ASN A 6 29.79 -20.57 -25.51
N THR A 7 28.80 -19.68 -25.52
CA THR A 7 28.92 -18.37 -24.88
C THR A 7 28.79 -18.55 -23.36
N ARG A 8 29.92 -18.86 -22.72
CA ARG A 8 30.06 -18.60 -21.28
C ARG A 8 30.17 -17.10 -21.09
N SER A 9 29.04 -16.41 -20.93
CA SER A 9 29.05 -15.08 -20.33
C SER A 9 29.45 -15.24 -18.87
N PRO A 10 30.50 -14.54 -18.38
CA PRO A 10 30.75 -14.43 -16.95
C PRO A 10 29.62 -13.57 -16.38
N ASP A 11 28.52 -14.21 -15.99
CA ASP A 11 27.34 -13.54 -15.43
C ASP A 11 27.71 -12.95 -14.06
N THR A 12 28.34 -11.78 -14.09
CA THR A 12 28.80 -11.08 -12.89
C THR A 12 27.62 -10.25 -12.38
N ARG A 13 26.65 -10.92 -11.77
CA ARG A 13 25.51 -10.25 -11.15
C ARG A 13 25.97 -9.58 -9.86
N ARG A 14 25.94 -8.24 -9.82
CA ARG A 14 26.18 -7.46 -8.61
C ARG A 14 24.97 -6.57 -8.33
N THR A 15 24.45 -6.68 -7.12
CA THR A 15 23.31 -5.88 -6.65
C THR A 15 23.84 -4.72 -5.81
N TYR A 16 23.44 -3.50 -6.16
CA TYR A 16 23.75 -2.29 -5.40
C TYR A 16 22.46 -1.63 -4.95
N GLN A 17 22.39 -1.23 -3.68
CA GLN A 17 21.25 -0.48 -3.14
C GLN A 17 21.60 1.02 -3.12
N TYR A 18 20.67 1.86 -3.58
CA TYR A 18 20.86 3.30 -3.65
C TYR A 18 19.63 4.07 -3.17
N SER A 19 19.85 5.21 -2.52
CA SER A 19 18.82 6.19 -2.16
C SER A 19 19.24 7.56 -2.68
N ALA A 20 18.42 8.17 -3.54
CA ALA A 20 18.74 9.44 -4.19
C ALA A 20 17.91 10.58 -3.60
N LEU A 21 18.55 11.48 -2.87
CA LEU A 21 18.16 12.88 -2.81
C LEU A 21 19.37 13.68 -3.31
N GLY A 22 19.43 13.88 -4.63
CA GLY A 22 20.37 14.84 -5.25
C GLY A 22 21.77 14.35 -5.67
N ALA A 23 22.02 13.04 -5.86
CA ALA A 23 23.34 12.56 -6.30
C ALA A 23 23.33 11.87 -7.69
N THR A 24 24.43 12.05 -8.44
CA THR A 24 24.65 11.62 -9.82
C THR A 24 25.01 10.14 -9.92
N GLY A 25 24.05 9.30 -10.34
CA GLY A 25 24.24 7.95 -10.93
C GLY A 25 25.02 6.88 -10.14
N PRO A 26 24.89 5.58 -10.47
CA PRO A 26 25.68 4.54 -9.83
C PRO A 26 27.16 4.61 -10.26
N THR A 27 28.07 4.64 -9.29
CA THR A 27 29.54 4.65 -9.46
C THR A 27 30.13 3.36 -10.06
N PHE A 28 29.32 2.38 -10.47
CA PHE A 28 29.79 1.13 -11.08
C PHE A 28 30.65 1.37 -12.34
N LEU A 29 30.32 2.40 -13.14
CA LEU A 29 31.12 2.78 -14.30
C LEU A 29 32.46 3.46 -13.94
N MET A 30 32.70 3.80 -12.68
CA MET A 30 33.93 4.47 -12.25
C MET A 30 35.05 3.51 -11.81
N SER A 31 34.78 2.20 -11.64
CA SER A 31 35.78 1.27 -11.09
C SER A 31 36.46 0.34 -12.09
N MET A 32 35.99 0.25 -13.33
CA MET A 32 36.58 -0.59 -14.38
C MET A 32 37.00 0.30 -15.55
N SER A 33 38.23 0.14 -16.03
CA SER A 33 38.71 0.90 -17.18
C SER A 33 38.06 0.42 -18.47
N TRP A 34 37.98 1.30 -19.48
CA TRP A 34 37.48 0.94 -20.81
C TRP A 34 38.27 -0.23 -21.42
N GLU A 35 39.58 -0.24 -21.27
CA GLU A 35 40.47 -1.31 -21.78
C GLU A 35 40.15 -2.66 -21.13
N GLU A 36 39.98 -2.68 -19.81
CA GLU A 36 39.63 -3.89 -19.05
C GLU A 36 38.24 -4.41 -19.43
N MET A 37 37.28 -3.50 -19.64
CA MET A 37 35.93 -3.85 -20.07
C MET A 37 35.93 -4.51 -21.45
N MET A 38 36.66 -3.91 -22.41
CA MET A 38 36.76 -4.43 -23.77
C MET A 38 37.53 -5.74 -23.82
N SER A 39 38.63 -5.86 -23.07
CA SER A 39 39.45 -7.09 -23.03
C SER A 39 38.72 -8.27 -22.41
N SER A 40 37.86 -8.04 -21.42
CA SER A 40 37.31 -9.12 -20.59
C SER A 40 35.87 -9.47 -20.93
N TYR A 41 35.12 -8.55 -21.54
CA TYR A 41 33.67 -8.69 -21.71
C TYR A 41 33.15 -8.41 -23.13
N ALA A 42 33.98 -7.90 -24.05
CA ALA A 42 33.53 -7.67 -25.42
C ALA A 42 33.39 -9.00 -26.18
N VAL A 43 32.26 -9.15 -26.88
CA VAL A 43 32.06 -10.20 -27.88
C VAL A 43 31.93 -9.49 -29.23
N ASP A 44 32.80 -9.84 -30.18
CA ASP A 44 32.90 -9.17 -31.49
C ASP A 44 33.07 -7.64 -31.40
N GLY A 45 33.83 -7.18 -30.40
CA GLY A 45 34.07 -5.76 -30.17
C GLY A 45 32.87 -4.99 -29.60
N VAL A 46 31.83 -5.69 -29.16
CA VAL A 46 30.63 -5.10 -28.54
C VAL A 46 30.50 -5.56 -27.10
N VAL A 47 30.30 -4.61 -26.19
CA VAL A 47 29.94 -4.87 -24.80
C VAL A 47 28.47 -4.52 -24.60
N THR A 48 27.67 -5.51 -24.20
CA THR A 48 26.25 -5.31 -23.88
C THR A 48 26.09 -5.20 -22.37
N ILE A 49 25.57 -4.08 -21.91
CA ILE A 49 25.30 -3.83 -20.49
C ILE A 49 23.79 -3.91 -20.27
N SER A 50 23.35 -4.81 -19.39
CA SER A 50 21.96 -4.87 -18.94
C SER A 50 21.87 -4.33 -17.52
N VAL A 51 21.08 -3.27 -17.33
CA VAL A 51 20.81 -2.68 -16.01
C VAL A 51 19.37 -2.96 -15.64
N THR A 52 19.17 -3.65 -14.52
CA THR A 52 17.85 -3.77 -13.88
C THR A 52 17.76 -2.77 -12.75
N VAL A 53 16.82 -1.84 -12.85
CA VAL A 53 16.54 -0.86 -11.80
C VAL A 53 15.27 -1.29 -11.07
N GLU A 54 15.37 -1.45 -9.75
CA GLU A 54 14.22 -1.63 -8.87
C GLU A 54 13.99 -0.32 -8.11
N ILE A 55 12.86 0.34 -8.37
CA ILE A 55 12.49 1.54 -7.63
C ILE A 55 11.95 1.10 -6.27
N LEU A 56 12.79 1.24 -5.24
CA LEU A 56 12.44 0.84 -3.88
C LEU A 56 11.45 1.80 -3.22
N ARG A 57 11.60 3.10 -3.47
CA ARG A 57 10.74 4.14 -2.89
C ARG A 57 10.82 5.44 -3.69
N VAL A 58 9.67 6.07 -3.92
CA VAL A 58 9.56 7.43 -4.46
C VAL A 58 9.08 8.34 -3.33
N VAL A 59 9.76 9.47 -3.12
CA VAL A 59 9.38 10.48 -2.12
C VAL A 59 9.27 11.82 -2.84
N GLY A 60 8.18 12.55 -2.62
CA GLY A 60 7.99 13.90 -3.18
C GLY A 60 7.46 13.98 -4.61
N ILE A 61 7.17 12.85 -5.26
CA ILE A 61 6.30 12.87 -6.45
C ILE A 61 4.87 12.83 -5.94
N GLU A 62 4.08 13.88 -6.25
CA GLU A 62 2.65 13.88 -5.95
C GLU A 62 1.99 12.69 -6.64
N ARG A 63 1.26 11.91 -5.85
CA ARG A 63 0.55 10.75 -6.36
C ARG A 63 -0.47 11.19 -7.41
N GLN A 64 -0.62 10.38 -8.47
CA GLN A 64 -1.63 10.62 -9.48
C GLN A 64 -3.03 10.62 -8.84
N ILE A 65 -3.75 11.72 -9.02
CA ILE A 65 -5.17 11.83 -8.71
C ILE A 65 -5.94 11.01 -9.74
N LEU A 66 -6.73 10.05 -9.29
CA LEU A 66 -7.51 9.18 -10.18
C LEU A 66 -8.88 9.77 -10.49
N ARG A 67 -9.39 10.63 -9.59
CA ARG A 67 -10.66 11.32 -9.76
C ARG A 67 -10.61 12.74 -9.19
N ASN A 68 -11.05 13.70 -9.98
CA ASN A 68 -11.12 15.09 -9.56
C ASN A 68 -12.37 15.32 -8.69
N PHE A 69 -12.19 16.12 -7.64
CA PHE A 69 -13.24 16.64 -6.76
C PHE A 69 -13.02 18.13 -6.48
N ASP A 70 -12.34 18.83 -7.38
CA ASP A 70 -12.08 20.27 -7.26
C ASP A 70 -13.22 21.07 -7.92
N GLU A 71 -13.00 22.37 -8.14
CA GLU A 71 -14.03 23.24 -8.71
C GLU A 71 -14.47 22.83 -10.13
N SER A 72 -13.70 21.99 -10.83
CA SER A 72 -14.09 21.46 -12.13
C SER A 72 -15.31 20.54 -12.09
N THR A 73 -15.68 19.99 -10.92
CA THR A 73 -16.85 19.10 -10.75
C THR A 73 -18.02 19.78 -10.03
N LYS A 74 -18.00 21.11 -9.91
CA LYS A 74 -19.00 21.89 -9.16
C LYS A 74 -20.40 21.81 -9.75
N ASP A 75 -20.53 21.66 -11.07
CA ASP A 75 -21.79 21.54 -11.80
C ASP A 75 -22.59 20.28 -11.42
N ILE A 76 -21.91 19.23 -10.97
CA ILE A 76 -22.50 17.96 -10.53
C ILE A 76 -22.40 17.74 -9.00
N SER A 77 -22.07 18.78 -8.24
CA SER A 77 -21.89 18.72 -6.78
C SER A 77 -22.89 19.60 -6.05
N ASP A 78 -23.39 19.14 -4.90
CA ASP A 78 -24.34 19.87 -4.04
C ASP A 78 -23.77 20.16 -2.65
N LEU A 79 -22.52 19.77 -2.37
CA LEU A 79 -21.82 20.02 -1.10
C LEU A 79 -20.33 20.25 -1.32
N VAL A 80 -19.77 21.18 -0.55
CA VAL A 80 -18.32 21.37 -0.43
C VAL A 80 -17.85 20.86 0.93
N LEU A 81 -16.90 19.93 0.92
CA LEU A 81 -16.18 19.49 2.11
C LEU A 81 -14.82 20.16 2.16
N LYS A 82 -14.55 20.92 3.21
CA LYS A 82 -13.24 21.51 3.46
C LYS A 82 -12.44 20.59 4.38
N VAL A 83 -11.30 20.10 3.90
CA VAL A 83 -10.37 19.24 4.64
C VAL A 83 -9.01 19.91 4.60
N GLU A 84 -8.47 20.27 5.77
CA GLU A 84 -7.31 21.17 5.86
C GLU A 84 -7.57 22.44 5.03
N ASP A 85 -6.69 22.75 4.08
CA ASP A 85 -6.81 23.92 3.19
C ASP A 85 -7.43 23.57 1.82
N LYS A 86 -7.84 22.31 1.60
CA LYS A 86 -8.40 21.84 0.33
C LYS A 86 -9.93 21.74 0.38
N LYS A 87 -10.58 22.12 -0.72
CA LYS A 87 -12.03 21.95 -0.93
C LYS A 87 -12.30 20.74 -1.83
N PHE A 88 -13.31 19.97 -1.45
CA PHE A 88 -13.80 18.80 -2.17
C PHE A 88 -15.27 19.01 -2.54
N TYR A 89 -15.57 19.07 -3.83
CA TYR A 89 -16.90 19.22 -4.38
C TYR A 89 -17.50 17.82 -4.58
N VAL A 90 -18.56 17.52 -3.84
CA VAL A 90 -19.11 16.16 -3.70
C VAL A 90 -20.64 16.17 -3.72
N SER A 91 -21.24 14.97 -3.83
CA SER A 91 -22.69 14.77 -3.72
C SER A 91 -23.09 14.28 -2.31
N ARG A 92 -23.98 15.01 -1.63
CA ARG A 92 -24.56 14.67 -0.32
C ARG A 92 -25.22 13.29 -0.35
N LEU A 93 -26.11 13.07 -1.32
CA LEU A 93 -26.86 11.83 -1.45
C LEU A 93 -25.95 10.64 -1.71
N PHE A 94 -24.92 10.82 -2.55
CA PHE A 94 -23.94 9.76 -2.78
C PHE A 94 -23.21 9.38 -1.49
N LEU A 95 -22.64 10.35 -0.76
CA LEU A 95 -21.92 10.08 0.49
C LEU A 95 -22.83 9.47 1.57
N ALA A 96 -24.07 9.97 1.68
CA ALA A 96 -25.07 9.41 2.59
C ALA A 96 -25.45 7.96 2.24
N GLY A 97 -25.46 7.60 0.95
CA GLY A 97 -25.66 6.22 0.52
C GLY A 97 -24.52 5.29 0.91
N GLN A 98 -23.29 5.80 0.99
CA GLN A 98 -22.10 5.02 1.29
C GLN A 98 -21.77 4.91 2.79
N SER A 99 -22.31 5.81 3.61
CA SER A 99 -21.94 5.94 5.02
C SER A 99 -23.15 6.32 5.87
N PRO A 100 -23.49 5.55 6.92
CA PRO A 100 -24.51 5.97 7.88
C PRO A 100 -24.10 7.22 8.66
N VAL A 101 -22.80 7.48 8.82
CA VAL A 101 -22.28 8.70 9.47
C VAL A 101 -22.54 9.91 8.59
N PHE A 102 -22.19 9.85 7.30
CA PHE A 102 -22.52 10.94 6.37
C PHE A 102 -24.02 11.10 6.17
N LYS A 103 -24.79 10.00 6.19
CA LYS A 103 -26.25 10.07 6.16
C LYS A 103 -26.80 10.86 7.33
N ALA A 104 -26.35 10.56 8.56
CA ALA A 104 -26.74 11.32 9.73
C ALA A 104 -26.28 12.78 9.63
N MET A 105 -25.04 13.03 9.22
CA MET A 105 -24.44 14.36 9.13
C MET A 105 -25.15 15.27 8.11
N PHE A 106 -25.44 14.77 6.91
CA PHE A 106 -25.92 15.60 5.80
C PHE A 106 -27.43 15.52 5.56
N LEU A 107 -28.10 14.43 5.98
CA LEU A 107 -29.54 14.25 5.80
C LEU A 107 -30.31 14.17 7.12
N GLY A 108 -29.60 14.25 8.25
CA GLY A 108 -30.21 14.32 9.58
C GLY A 108 -30.49 15.75 10.04
N SER A 109 -30.76 15.89 11.33
CA SER A 109 -31.15 17.17 11.96
C SER A 109 -29.96 17.98 12.48
N PHE A 110 -28.73 17.64 12.09
CA PHE A 110 -27.53 18.35 12.52
C PHE A 110 -27.36 19.68 11.77
N GLU A 111 -26.56 20.60 12.31
CA GLU A 111 -26.35 21.91 11.67
C GLU A 111 -25.62 21.80 10.32
N GLU A 112 -24.84 20.75 10.13
CA GLU A 112 -24.17 20.41 8.89
C GLU A 112 -25.14 20.16 7.73
N SER A 113 -26.36 19.66 7.99
CA SER A 113 -27.34 19.38 6.92
C SER A 113 -27.90 20.64 6.26
N LYS A 114 -27.73 21.80 6.91
CA LYS A 114 -28.18 23.11 6.40
C LYS A 114 -27.07 23.89 5.69
N LYS A 115 -25.84 23.36 5.64
CA LYS A 115 -24.66 24.06 5.13
C LYS A 115 -24.24 23.54 3.76
N ASP A 116 -23.88 24.46 2.87
CA ASP A 116 -23.29 24.13 1.57
C ASP A 116 -21.77 23.91 1.64
N GLU A 117 -21.14 24.34 2.73
CA GLU A 117 -19.74 24.05 3.04
C GLU A 117 -19.60 23.50 4.48
N VAL A 118 -18.94 22.34 4.62
CA VAL A 118 -18.71 21.68 5.91
C VAL A 118 -17.21 21.41 6.09
N VAL A 119 -16.67 21.79 7.25
CA VAL A 119 -15.26 21.56 7.60
C VAL A 119 -15.11 20.22 8.31
N LEU A 120 -14.28 19.33 7.75
CA LEU A 120 -13.91 18.06 8.38
C LEU A 120 -12.57 18.21 9.10
N LYS A 121 -12.59 17.99 10.42
CA LYS A 121 -11.40 18.00 11.28
C LYS A 121 -10.81 16.60 11.39
N ASP A 122 -9.54 16.53 11.81
CA ASP A 122 -8.81 15.28 12.07
C ASP A 122 -8.78 14.35 10.85
N THR A 123 -8.50 14.92 9.68
CA THR A 123 -8.46 14.22 8.40
C THR A 123 -7.50 14.97 7.48
N SER A 124 -6.55 14.26 6.89
CA SER A 124 -5.61 14.86 5.93
C SER A 124 -6.23 14.92 4.53
N ALA A 125 -5.95 15.98 3.78
CA ALA A 125 -6.47 16.15 2.43
C ALA A 125 -6.02 15.01 1.48
N PRO A 126 -4.75 14.53 1.49
CA PRO A 126 -4.35 13.39 0.67
C PRO A 126 -5.07 12.10 1.05
N GLY A 127 -5.25 11.83 2.35
CA GLY A 127 -5.97 10.66 2.82
C GLY A 127 -7.45 10.70 2.42
N PHE A 128 -8.07 11.88 2.48
CA PHE A 128 -9.46 12.08 2.11
C PHE A 128 -9.70 11.96 0.60
N GLN A 129 -8.76 12.46 -0.22
CA GLN A 129 -8.78 12.27 -1.68
C GLN A 129 -8.86 10.79 -2.04
N ILE A 130 -7.96 9.97 -1.46
CA ILE A 130 -7.90 8.53 -1.71
C ILE A 130 -9.18 7.83 -1.21
N PHE A 131 -9.70 8.25 -0.06
CA PHE A 131 -10.94 7.74 0.49
C PHE A 131 -12.15 7.99 -0.43
N LEU A 132 -12.28 9.20 -1.00
CA LEU A 132 -13.33 9.51 -1.98
C LEU A 132 -13.15 8.69 -3.26
N GLU A 133 -11.93 8.59 -3.78
CA GLU A 133 -11.61 7.73 -4.93
C GLU A 133 -12.10 6.29 -4.73
N LEU A 134 -11.88 5.71 -3.54
CA LEU A 134 -12.35 4.35 -3.21
C LEU A 134 -13.86 4.24 -3.10
N LEU A 135 -14.55 5.27 -2.60
CA LEU A 135 -16.01 5.31 -2.59
C LEU A 135 -16.58 5.29 -4.02
N HIS A 136 -15.87 5.91 -4.95
CA HIS A 136 -16.20 5.90 -6.37
C HIS A 136 -15.67 4.68 -7.15
N GLY A 137 -14.99 3.75 -6.47
CA GLY A 137 -14.55 2.47 -7.04
C GLY A 137 -13.15 2.47 -7.67
N GLU A 138 -12.39 3.55 -7.53
CA GLU A 138 -11.01 3.63 -8.05
C GLU A 138 -10.06 2.75 -7.22
N GLN A 139 -9.14 2.04 -7.88
CA GLN A 139 -8.15 1.18 -7.20
C GLN A 139 -6.91 1.99 -6.83
N SER A 140 -6.94 2.52 -5.62
CA SER A 140 -6.10 3.64 -5.23
C SER A 140 -5.37 3.35 -3.89
N ILE A 141 -5.23 2.07 -3.51
CA ILE A 141 -4.68 1.66 -2.21
C ILE A 141 -3.20 1.32 -2.35
N GLU A 142 -2.39 1.85 -1.45
CA GLU A 142 -0.97 1.52 -1.28
C GLU A 142 -0.68 1.16 0.17
N ASP A 143 0.43 0.46 0.41
CA ASP A 143 0.79 0.04 1.77
C ASP A 143 1.02 1.24 2.71
N GLU A 144 1.56 2.33 2.18
CA GLU A 144 1.88 3.54 2.93
C GLU A 144 0.60 4.29 3.34
N THR A 145 -0.46 4.18 2.54
CA THR A 145 -1.71 4.93 2.73
C THR A 145 -2.80 4.11 3.43
N VAL A 146 -2.73 2.77 3.39
CA VAL A 146 -3.77 1.86 3.90
C VAL A 146 -4.22 2.17 5.33
N ASN A 147 -3.30 2.51 6.24
CA ASN A 147 -3.62 2.79 7.65
C ASN A 147 -4.44 4.08 7.82
N GLY A 148 -4.09 5.12 7.07
CA GLY A 148 -4.82 6.38 7.07
C GLY A 148 -6.24 6.19 6.54
N ILE A 149 -6.37 5.44 5.44
CA ILE A 149 -7.68 5.16 4.83
C ILE A 149 -8.52 4.26 5.74
N LEU A 150 -7.92 3.27 6.41
CA LEU A 150 -8.63 2.44 7.39
C LEU A 150 -9.22 3.26 8.53
N THR A 151 -8.47 4.26 9.01
CA THR A 151 -8.97 5.20 10.04
C THR A 151 -10.18 5.98 9.54
N LEU A 152 -10.18 6.46 8.29
CA LEU A 152 -11.34 7.14 7.70
C LEU A 152 -12.51 6.20 7.47
N ALA A 153 -12.24 4.99 7.00
CA ALA A 153 -13.27 4.00 6.72
C ALA A 153 -13.99 3.55 7.99
N ASP A 154 -13.27 3.50 9.12
CA ASP A 154 -13.83 3.26 10.45
C ASP A 154 -14.60 4.49 10.98
N LYS A 155 -13.98 5.68 10.93
CA LYS A 155 -14.59 6.96 11.34
C LYS A 155 -15.94 7.22 10.68
N TYR A 156 -16.03 6.96 9.37
CA TYR A 156 -17.25 7.15 8.59
C TYR A 156 -18.04 5.86 8.38
N ASN A 157 -17.66 4.74 9.00
CA ASN A 157 -18.33 3.45 8.89
C ASN A 157 -18.71 3.05 7.45
N THR A 158 -17.72 2.97 6.56
CA THR A 158 -17.92 2.69 5.13
C THR A 158 -17.56 1.24 4.79
N THR A 159 -18.57 0.36 4.82
CA THR A 159 -18.38 -1.09 4.57
C THR A 159 -17.75 -1.40 3.21
N ALA A 160 -18.11 -0.65 2.17
CA ALA A 160 -17.56 -0.82 0.83
C ALA A 160 -16.04 -0.58 0.81
N VAL A 161 -15.58 0.53 1.40
CA VAL A 161 -14.15 0.87 1.49
C VAL A 161 -13.41 -0.12 2.38
N ARG A 162 -13.99 -0.51 3.53
CA ARG A 162 -13.41 -1.53 4.41
C ARG A 162 -13.19 -2.87 3.69
N THR A 163 -14.13 -3.28 2.84
CA THR A 163 -14.03 -4.51 2.06
C THR A 163 -12.92 -4.43 1.01
N GLN A 164 -12.76 -3.29 0.35
CA GLN A 164 -11.68 -3.04 -0.60
C GLN A 164 -10.31 -3.09 0.09
N LEU A 165 -10.18 -2.42 1.24
CA LEU A 165 -8.95 -2.42 2.05
C LEU A 165 -8.59 -3.82 2.58
N GLU A 166 -9.56 -4.58 3.10
CA GLU A 166 -9.32 -5.96 3.53
C GLU A 166 -8.86 -6.83 2.35
N THR A 167 -9.44 -6.63 1.17
CA THR A 167 -9.06 -7.38 -0.05
C THR A 167 -7.64 -7.03 -0.50
N PHE A 168 -7.29 -5.75 -0.51
CA PHE A 168 -5.92 -5.29 -0.79
C PHE A 168 -4.91 -5.89 0.20
N LEU A 169 -5.20 -5.87 1.51
CA LEU A 169 -4.34 -6.46 2.54
C LEU A 169 -4.13 -7.96 2.33
N ILE A 170 -5.15 -8.67 1.83
CA ILE A 170 -5.08 -10.10 1.53
C ILE A 170 -4.24 -10.38 0.28
N ARG A 171 -4.42 -9.61 -0.80
CA ARG A 171 -3.95 -9.96 -2.14
C ARG A 171 -2.67 -9.26 -2.55
N ASP A 172 -2.55 -7.98 -2.25
CA ASP A 172 -1.61 -7.08 -2.93
C ASP A 172 -0.61 -6.42 -1.97
N SER A 173 -0.99 -6.26 -0.70
CA SER A 173 -0.12 -5.67 0.33
C SER A 173 1.13 -6.50 0.60
N ARG A 174 2.27 -5.81 0.72
CA ARG A 174 3.59 -6.34 1.08
C ARG A 174 3.87 -6.30 2.57
N LYS A 175 2.91 -5.86 3.40
CA LYS A 175 3.02 -5.90 4.87
C LYS A 175 3.30 -7.31 5.37
N SER A 176 4.07 -7.39 6.45
CA SER A 176 4.32 -8.66 7.12
C SER A 176 3.02 -9.29 7.63
N THR A 177 3.02 -10.62 7.75
CA THR A 177 1.89 -11.37 8.33
C THR A 177 1.50 -10.83 9.71
N ARG A 178 2.49 -10.43 10.51
CA ARG A 178 2.29 -9.85 11.85
C ARG A 178 1.55 -8.52 11.79
N GLU A 179 1.95 -7.60 10.91
CA GLU A 179 1.26 -6.32 10.72
C GLU A 179 -0.18 -6.54 10.23
N LYS A 180 -0.37 -7.45 9.28
CA LYS A 180 -1.71 -7.81 8.79
C LYS A 180 -2.60 -8.38 9.90
N LEU A 181 -2.06 -9.23 10.77
CA LEU A 181 -2.78 -9.76 11.94
C LEU A 181 -3.13 -8.67 12.97
N LYS A 182 -2.24 -7.68 13.18
CA LYS A 182 -2.52 -6.52 14.02
C LYS A 182 -3.67 -5.68 13.45
N LEU A 183 -3.64 -5.37 12.16
CA LEU A 183 -4.74 -4.67 11.48
C LEU A 183 -6.03 -5.47 11.53
N ALA A 184 -5.96 -6.79 11.37
CA ALA A 184 -7.12 -7.67 11.46
C ALA A 184 -7.78 -7.64 12.84
N LYS A 185 -7.00 -7.51 13.92
CA LYS A 185 -7.54 -7.29 15.27
C LYS A 185 -8.18 -5.91 15.40
N ILE A 186 -7.44 -4.84 15.06
CA ILE A 186 -7.89 -3.45 15.27
C ILE A 186 -9.20 -3.18 14.53
N TYR A 187 -9.31 -3.63 13.28
CA TYR A 187 -10.48 -3.38 12.44
C TYR A 187 -11.41 -4.58 12.31
N ASN A 188 -11.24 -5.65 13.09
CA ASN A 188 -12.08 -6.86 13.05
C ASN A 188 -12.18 -7.55 11.66
N PHE A 189 -11.08 -7.60 10.90
CA PHE A 189 -11.03 -8.26 9.59
C PHE A 189 -10.79 -9.77 9.70
N ASN A 190 -11.88 -10.51 9.88
CA ASN A 190 -11.82 -11.96 10.04
C ASN A 190 -11.32 -12.70 8.78
N ARG A 191 -11.57 -12.19 7.57
CA ARG A 191 -11.06 -12.85 6.35
C ARG A 191 -9.56 -12.68 6.25
N LEU A 192 -9.05 -11.48 6.55
CA LEU A 192 -7.60 -11.23 6.64
C LEU A 192 -6.94 -12.10 7.72
N LYS A 193 -7.53 -12.17 8.91
CA LYS A 193 -7.05 -13.03 10.01
C LYS A 193 -6.91 -14.49 9.57
N ASN A 194 -7.97 -15.06 9.00
CA ASN A 194 -7.99 -16.45 8.57
C ASN A 194 -6.99 -16.71 7.43
N LYS A 195 -6.86 -15.77 6.49
CA LYS A 195 -5.87 -15.87 5.41
C LYS A 195 -4.44 -15.87 5.94
N CYS A 196 -4.13 -15.01 6.92
CA CYS A 196 -2.83 -14.98 7.56
C CYS A 196 -2.53 -16.31 8.27
N LEU A 197 -3.46 -16.81 9.09
CA LEU A 197 -3.28 -18.07 9.84
C LEU A 197 -3.11 -19.30 8.95
N THR A 198 -3.79 -19.36 7.80
CA THR A 198 -3.63 -20.43 6.81
C THR A 198 -2.32 -20.34 6.05
N GLY A 199 -1.75 -19.13 5.92
CA GLY A 199 -0.44 -18.89 5.31
C GLY A 199 0.76 -19.33 6.16
N ILE A 200 0.58 -19.47 7.48
CA ILE A 200 1.63 -19.87 8.43
C ILE A 200 1.83 -21.38 8.38
N LYS A 201 2.95 -21.81 7.80
CA LYS A 201 3.28 -23.21 7.47
C LYS A 201 4.58 -23.70 8.09
N THR A 202 5.44 -22.82 8.59
CA THR A 202 6.75 -23.18 9.16
C THR A 202 6.93 -22.64 10.58
N MET A 203 7.89 -23.22 11.32
CA MET A 203 8.29 -22.68 12.63
C MET A 203 8.90 -21.27 12.52
N ASN A 204 9.56 -20.95 11.40
CA ASN A 204 10.06 -19.60 11.16
C ASN A 204 8.92 -18.61 11.00
N ASP A 205 7.86 -18.95 10.25
CA ASP A 205 6.66 -18.09 10.12
C ASP A 205 6.04 -17.78 11.49
N ILE A 206 6.00 -18.79 12.38
CA ILE A 206 5.50 -18.63 13.75
C ILE A 206 6.41 -17.70 14.55
N ARG A 207 7.73 -17.91 14.49
CA ARG A 207 8.71 -17.05 15.18
C ARG A 207 8.59 -15.60 14.70
N ASP A 208 8.50 -15.39 13.39
CA ASP A 208 8.34 -14.06 12.79
C ASP A 208 7.04 -13.38 13.27
N CYS A 209 5.96 -14.14 13.39
CA CYS A 209 4.70 -13.63 13.95
C CYS A 209 4.84 -13.28 15.45
N LEU A 210 5.61 -14.04 16.22
CA LEU A 210 5.78 -13.85 17.68
C LEU A 210 6.93 -12.90 18.05
N ALA A 211 7.78 -12.46 17.11
CA ALA A 211 9.02 -11.70 17.34
C ALA A 211 8.85 -10.27 17.92
N GLY A 212 7.69 -9.92 18.45
CA GLY A 212 7.43 -8.63 19.09
C GLY A 212 6.26 -8.70 20.08
N ASN A 213 5.82 -7.56 20.60
CA ASN A 213 4.78 -7.50 21.64
C ASN A 213 3.48 -8.27 21.28
N LEU A 214 3.13 -9.27 22.09
CA LEU A 214 1.97 -10.15 21.85
C LEU A 214 0.63 -9.49 22.18
N SER A 215 0.61 -8.40 22.97
CA SER A 215 -0.64 -7.67 23.28
C SER A 215 -1.29 -7.07 22.04
N ASP A 216 -0.50 -6.81 21.00
CA ASP A 216 -0.95 -6.25 19.73
C ASP A 216 -1.75 -7.26 18.89
N MET A 217 -1.72 -8.55 19.26
CA MET A 217 -2.37 -9.63 18.54
C MET A 217 -3.66 -10.08 19.23
N ASP A 218 -4.58 -10.63 18.44
CA ASP A 218 -5.81 -11.25 18.94
C ASP A 218 -5.45 -12.52 19.72
N GLN A 219 -6.06 -12.74 20.89
CA GLN A 219 -5.78 -13.90 21.74
C GLN A 219 -6.05 -15.23 21.00
N SER A 220 -7.04 -15.26 20.12
CA SER A 220 -7.32 -16.41 19.26
C SER A 220 -6.19 -16.69 18.28
N VAL A 221 -5.50 -15.65 17.79
CA VAL A 221 -4.33 -15.79 16.91
C VAL A 221 -3.16 -16.34 17.70
N VAL A 222 -2.87 -15.81 18.89
CA VAL A 222 -1.78 -16.32 19.75
C VAL A 222 -2.01 -17.80 20.09
N SER A 223 -3.24 -18.15 20.47
CA SER A 223 -3.63 -19.55 20.73
C SER A 223 -3.39 -20.45 19.51
N ALA A 224 -3.81 -20.01 18.32
CA ALA A 224 -3.61 -20.77 17.08
C ALA A 224 -2.12 -20.93 16.73
N LEU A 225 -1.28 -19.92 16.96
CA LEU A 225 0.16 -19.99 16.75
C LEU A 225 0.83 -20.98 17.71
N LEU A 226 0.43 -20.97 19.00
CA LEU A 226 0.95 -21.92 20.00
C LEU A 226 0.57 -23.36 19.65
N GLN A 227 -0.70 -23.61 19.27
CA GLN A 227 -1.13 -24.93 18.82
C GLN A 227 -0.31 -25.42 17.62
N LYS A 228 -0.10 -24.56 16.61
CA LYS A 228 0.76 -24.89 15.47
C LYS A 228 2.18 -25.21 15.91
N ALA A 229 2.78 -24.41 16.81
CA ALA A 229 4.14 -24.63 17.30
C ALA A 229 4.31 -25.98 18.00
N VAL A 230 3.35 -26.37 18.84
CA VAL A 230 3.34 -27.69 19.51
C VAL A 230 3.28 -28.83 18.49
N THR A 231 2.47 -28.68 17.44
CA THR A 231 2.29 -29.70 16.40
C THR A 231 3.57 -29.92 15.58
N PHE A 232 4.39 -28.88 15.39
CA PHE A 232 5.67 -29.00 14.68
C PHE A 232 6.76 -29.71 15.48
N ASN A 233 6.73 -29.65 16.80
CA ASN A 233 7.71 -30.32 17.66
C ASN A 233 7.47 -31.83 17.81
N GLN A 234 6.41 -32.37 17.18
CA GLN A 234 6.04 -33.79 17.23
C GLN A 234 6.38 -34.56 15.93
N LYS A 235 7.01 -33.92 14.96
CA LYS A 235 7.51 -34.53 13.72
C LYS A 235 9.03 -34.45 13.67
#